data_AF-A0A951N0F8-F1
#
_entry.id   AF-A0A951N0F8-F1
#
_cell.length_a   1.000
_cell.length_b   1.000
_cell.length_c   1.000
_cell.angle_alpha   90.00
_cell.angle_beta   90.00
_cell.angle_gamma   90.00
#
_symmetry.space_group_name_H-M   'P 1'
#
loop_
_entity.id
_entity.type
_entity.pdbx_description
1 polymer ?
#
loop_
_entity_poly.entity_id
_entity_poly.type
_entity_poly.pdbx_seq_one_letter_code
_entity_poly.pdbx_strand_id
1 'polypeptide(L)'
;MNLKLLVWRQSSGKDKGEMTTYQANDISPDMSFLEMLDVVNENIIRDGGEPIAFEHDCREGICGSCGVMINGVAHGPDEGTAACQLHMRSF
;
A
#
# COMPACT_ATOMS: atom_id res chain seq x y z
N MET A 1 -8.67 -9.50 -8.12
CA MET A 1 -7.24 -9.77 -8.34
C MET A 1 -6.69 -10.39 -7.06
N ASN A 2 -5.84 -11.41 -7.17
CA ASN A 2 -5.16 -12.01 -6.03
C ASN A 2 -3.67 -11.72 -6.17
N LEU A 3 -3.12 -10.99 -5.21
CA LEU A 3 -1.76 -10.47 -5.28
C LEU A 3 -0.99 -10.88 -4.03
N LYS A 4 0.31 -11.12 -4.22
CA LYS A 4 1.26 -11.30 -3.13
C LYS A 4 2.05 -10.00 -2.98
N LEU A 5 1.86 -9.32 -1.86
CA LEU A 5 2.58 -8.09 -1.55
C LEU A 5 3.84 -8.41 -0.76
N LEU A 6 4.95 -7.77 -1.13
CA LEU A 6 6.16 -7.74 -0.34
C LEU A 6 6.33 -6.32 0.21
N VAL A 7 6.15 -6.17 1.52
CA VAL A 7 6.03 -4.87 2.17
C VAL A 7 7.14 -4.71 3.19
N TRP A 8 7.82 -3.57 3.15
CA TRP A 8 8.83 -3.21 4.16
C TRP A 8 8.17 -2.92 5.50
N ARG A 9 8.60 -3.62 6.56
CA ARG A 9 8.12 -3.46 7.93
C ARG A 9 9.29 -3.09 8.82
N GLN A 10 9.08 -2.10 9.69
CA GLN A 10 10.08 -1.64 10.63
C GLN A 10 9.35 -1.04 11.85
N SER A 11 9.48 -1.66 13.01
CA SER A 11 8.74 -1.26 14.23
C SER A 11 9.20 0.08 14.79
N SER A 12 10.46 0.45 14.60
CA SER A 12 10.99 1.76 14.98
C SER A 12 12.19 2.14 14.13
N GLY A 13 12.54 3.43 14.10
CA GLY A 13 13.71 3.91 13.36
C GLY A 13 15.07 3.36 13.85
N LYS A 14 15.10 2.62 14.96
CA LYS A 14 16.31 1.97 15.49
C LYS A 14 16.38 0.47 15.14
N ASP A 15 15.24 -0.14 14.84
CA ASP A 15 15.17 -1.56 14.53
C ASP A 15 15.58 -1.80 13.09
N LYS A 16 16.11 -3.00 12.80
CA LYS A 16 16.32 -3.43 11.42
C LYS A 16 14.95 -3.72 10.82
N GLY A 17 14.65 -3.08 9.70
CA GLY A 17 13.47 -3.42 8.93
C GLY A 17 13.65 -4.71 8.14
N GLU A 18 12.53 -5.27 7.69
CA GLU A 18 12.51 -6.48 6.89
C GLU A 18 11.35 -6.46 5.89
N MET A 19 11.46 -7.30 4.85
CA MET A 19 10.38 -7.48 3.90
C MET A 19 9.44 -8.58 4.38
N THR A 20 8.19 -8.21 4.65
CA THR A 20 7.12 -9.14 5.06
C THR A 20 6.16 -9.38 3.91
N THR A 21 5.68 -10.62 3.80
CA THR A 21 4.71 -11.00 2.77
C THR A 21 3.28 -10.89 3.29
N TYR A 22 2.40 -10.30 2.49
CA TYR A 22 0.96 -10.28 2.73
C TYR A 22 0.19 -10.76 1.49
N GLN A 23 -0.98 -11.35 1.72
CA GLN A 23 -1.90 -11.71 0.63
C GLN A 23 -2.98 -10.65 0.51
N ALA A 24 -3.16 -10.12 -0.70
CA ALA A 24 -4.26 -9.24 -1.04
C ALA A 24 -5.21 -10.02 -1.95
N ASN A 25 -6.28 -10.55 -1.35
CA ASN A 25 -7.25 -11.39 -2.03
C ASN A 25 -8.44 -10.56 -2.50
N ASP A 26 -9.04 -10.95 -3.63
CA ASP A 26 -10.29 -10.41 -4.15
C ASP A 26 -10.26 -8.88 -4.41
N ILE A 27 -9.09 -8.33 -4.71
CA ILE A 27 -8.88 -6.89 -4.96
C ILE A 27 -9.52 -6.48 -6.29
N SER A 28 -10.36 -5.46 -6.29
CA SER A 28 -10.92 -4.92 -7.55
C SER A 28 -9.83 -4.20 -8.34
N PRO A 29 -9.74 -4.38 -9.67
CA PRO A 29 -8.87 -3.57 -10.53
C PRO A 29 -9.18 -2.06 -10.45
N ASP A 30 -10.39 -1.70 -10.05
CA ASP A 30 -10.84 -0.30 -9.91
C ASP A 30 -10.58 0.31 -8.53
N MET A 31 -10.07 -0.47 -7.57
CA MET A 31 -9.55 0.11 -6.34
C MET A 31 -8.28 0.90 -6.62
N SER A 32 -8.09 1.97 -5.88
CA SER A 32 -6.79 2.62 -5.72
C SER A 32 -5.82 1.70 -4.95
N PHE A 33 -4.53 1.99 -5.06
CA PHE A 33 -3.49 1.28 -4.34
C PHE A 33 -3.66 1.39 -2.83
N LEU A 34 -4.10 2.56 -2.33
CA LEU A 34 -4.34 2.73 -0.89
C LEU A 34 -5.58 1.98 -0.41
N GLU A 35 -6.66 1.91 -1.19
CA GLU A 35 -7.82 1.08 -0.83
C GLU A 35 -7.45 -0.41 -0.79
N MET A 36 -6.56 -0.86 -1.68
CA MET A 36 -6.02 -2.21 -1.60
C MET A 36 -5.24 -2.43 -0.30
N LEU A 37 -4.42 -1.46 0.14
CA LEU A 37 -3.74 -1.53 1.44
C LEU A 37 -4.72 -1.50 2.61
N ASP A 38 -5.83 -0.76 2.52
CA ASP A 38 -6.88 -0.76 3.54
C ASP A 38 -7.48 -2.17 3.70
N VAL A 39 -7.84 -2.83 2.60
CA VAL A 39 -8.37 -4.21 2.62
C VAL A 39 -7.35 -5.19 3.25
N VAL A 40 -6.07 -5.05 2.91
CA VAL A 40 -5.01 -5.87 3.52
C VAL A 40 -4.90 -5.60 5.02
N ASN A 41 -4.95 -4.32 5.42
CA ASN A 41 -4.89 -3.92 6.82
C ASN A 41 -6.08 -4.42 7.63
N GLU A 42 -7.31 -4.39 7.09
CA GLU A 42 -8.48 -4.96 7.76
C GLU A 42 -8.30 -6.44 8.06
N ASN A 43 -7.72 -7.21 7.12
CA ASN A 43 -7.42 -8.62 7.34
C ASN A 43 -6.35 -8.81 8.44
N ILE A 44 -5.27 -8.03 8.39
CA ILE A 44 -4.21 -8.09 9.42
C ILE A 44 -4.78 -7.78 10.81
N ILE A 45 -5.59 -6.72 10.93
CA ILE A 45 -6.19 -6.30 12.20
C ILE A 45 -7.14 -7.38 12.72
N ARG A 46 -7.96 -7.99 11.85
CA ARG A 46 -8.87 -9.08 12.23
C ARG A 46 -8.13 -10.29 12.79
N ASP A 47 -6.93 -10.56 12.29
CA ASP A 47 -6.07 -11.65 12.76
C ASP A 47 -5.23 -11.25 14.00
N GLY A 48 -5.45 -10.06 14.55
CA GLY A 48 -4.77 -9.54 15.74
C GLY A 48 -3.36 -8.97 15.47
N GLY A 49 -3.02 -8.74 14.20
CA GLY A 49 -1.74 -8.19 13.79
C GLY A 49 -1.71 -6.66 13.77
N GLU A 50 -0.50 -6.12 13.62
CA GLU A 50 -0.27 -4.68 13.46
C GLU A 50 -0.39 -4.28 11.98
N PRO A 51 -1.22 -3.29 11.62
CA PRO A 51 -1.42 -2.88 10.23
C PRO A 51 -0.15 -2.32 9.59
N ILE A 52 -0.14 -2.34 8.26
CA ILE A 52 0.82 -1.63 7.42
C ILE A 52 0.62 -0.13 7.63
N ALA A 53 1.63 0.52 8.23
CA ALA A 53 1.63 1.96 8.41
C ALA A 53 2.08 2.65 7.13
N PHE A 54 1.29 3.61 6.65
CA PHE A 54 1.62 4.48 5.53
C PHE A 54 0.93 5.84 5.74
N GLU A 55 1.54 6.90 5.23
CA GLU A 55 0.93 8.23 5.29
C GLU A 55 -0.19 8.35 4.25
N HIS A 56 -1.33 8.92 4.68
CA HIS A 56 -2.44 9.25 3.80
C HIS A 56 -3.30 10.35 4.43
N ASP A 57 -3.98 11.14 3.59
CA ASP A 57 -4.95 12.15 4.04
C ASP A 57 -6.04 12.36 2.97
N CYS A 58 -5.87 13.33 2.06
CA CYS A 58 -6.94 13.78 1.15
C CYS A 58 -7.47 12.71 0.16
N ARG A 59 -6.70 11.67 -0.16
CA ARG A 59 -7.00 10.62 -1.16
C ARG A 59 -7.35 11.11 -2.58
N GLU A 60 -7.13 12.38 -2.89
CA GLU A 60 -7.46 13.01 -4.18
C GLU A 60 -6.22 13.49 -4.96
N GLY A 61 -5.02 13.11 -4.50
CA GLY A 61 -3.76 13.45 -5.17
C GLY A 61 -3.24 14.87 -4.93
N ILE A 62 -3.74 15.57 -3.90
CA ILE A 62 -3.44 17.00 -3.66
C ILE A 62 -2.44 17.21 -2.50
N CYS A 63 -2.65 16.55 -1.37
CA CYS A 63 -1.93 16.87 -0.11
C CYS A 63 -0.44 16.48 -0.08
N GLY A 64 -0.01 15.55 -0.92
CA GLY A 64 1.38 15.04 -0.93
C GLY A 64 1.71 13.98 0.14
N SER A 65 0.76 13.54 0.97
CA SER A 65 1.03 12.57 2.05
C SER A 65 1.16 11.11 1.60
N CYS A 66 0.64 10.73 0.43
CA CYS A 66 0.66 9.33 -0.02
C CYS A 66 1.99 8.92 -0.71
N GLY A 67 3.12 9.38 -0.17
CA GLY A 67 4.44 9.09 -0.73
C GLY A 67 4.90 7.67 -0.42
N VAL A 68 4.86 6.77 -1.42
CA VAL A 68 5.32 5.38 -1.27
C VAL A 68 6.14 4.94 -2.49
N MET A 69 7.11 4.06 -2.26
CA MET A 69 7.89 3.40 -3.31
C MET A 69 7.23 2.06 -3.67
N ILE A 70 6.82 1.90 -4.93
CA ILE A 70 6.14 0.69 -5.40
C ILE A 70 6.98 0.09 -6.53
N ASN A 71 7.45 -1.16 -6.35
CA ASN A 71 8.32 -1.85 -7.31
C ASN A 71 9.54 -1.02 -7.76
N GLY A 72 10.10 -0.20 -6.86
CA GLY A 72 11.25 0.65 -7.13
C GLY A 72 10.93 2.00 -7.78
N VAL A 73 9.67 2.30 -8.07
CA VAL A 73 9.23 3.58 -8.64
C VAL A 73 8.41 4.36 -7.62
N ALA A 74 8.71 5.65 -7.45
CA ALA A 74 7.94 6.54 -6.59
C ALA A 74 6.50 6.66 -7.13
N HIS A 75 5.51 6.39 -6.28
CA HIS A 75 4.09 6.34 -6.63
C HIS A 75 3.69 5.28 -7.67
N GLY A 76 4.58 4.35 -8.04
CA GLY A 76 4.26 3.24 -8.93
C GLY A 76 4.42 3.54 -10.42
N PRO A 77 3.88 2.67 -11.29
CA PRO A 77 4.22 2.64 -12.72
C PRO A 77 3.57 3.73 -13.57
N ASP A 78 2.56 4.43 -13.06
CA ASP A 78 1.80 5.43 -13.81
C ASP A 78 2.39 6.83 -13.59
N GLU A 79 2.99 7.41 -14.63
CA GLU A 79 3.68 8.69 -14.52
C GLU A 79 2.72 9.85 -14.24
N GLY A 80 3.11 10.73 -13.32
CA GLY A 80 2.29 11.89 -12.94
C GLY A 80 1.10 11.55 -12.02
N THR A 81 0.98 10.30 -11.58
CA THR A 81 -0.11 9.84 -10.72
C THR A 81 0.34 9.70 -9.27
N ALA A 82 -0.44 10.24 -8.33
CA ALA A 82 -0.21 10.04 -6.90
C ALA A 82 -0.64 8.62 -6.48
N ALA A 83 0.01 8.01 -5.48
CA ALA A 83 -0.32 6.63 -5.09
C ALA A 83 -1.78 6.42 -4.66
N CYS A 84 -2.43 7.45 -4.09
CA CYS A 84 -3.87 7.40 -3.76
C CYS A 84 -4.80 7.44 -4.98
N GLN A 85 -4.28 7.77 -6.15
CA GLN A 85 -5.00 7.78 -7.43
C GLN A 85 -4.49 6.70 -8.39
N LEU A 86 -3.41 5.98 -8.03
CA LEU A 86 -2.93 4.83 -8.76
C LEU A 86 -3.92 3.68 -8.59
N HIS A 87 -4.48 3.17 -9.68
CA HIS A 87 -5.43 2.07 -9.63
C HIS A 87 -4.75 0.71 -9.79
N MET A 88 -5.35 -0.32 -9.20
CA MET A 88 -4.80 -1.67 -9.22
C MET A 88 -4.73 -2.29 -10.62
N ARG A 89 -5.57 -1.84 -11.56
CA ARG A 89 -5.51 -2.21 -12.99
C ARG A 89 -4.23 -1.78 -13.71
N SER A 90 -3.40 -0.93 -13.11
CA SER A 90 -2.09 -0.55 -13.66
C SER A 90 -1.00 -1.62 -13.43
N PHE A 91 -1.35 -2.74 -12.77
CA PHE A 91 -0.48 -3.87 -12.46
C PHE A 91 -0.91 -5.17 -13.12
#